data_AF-A0A2A9K6A3-F1
#
_entry.id   AF-A0A2A9K6A3-F1
#
_cell.length_a   1.000
_cell.length_b   1.000
_cell.length_c   1.000
_cell.angle_alpha   90.00
_cell.angle_beta   90.00
_cell.angle_gamma   90.00
#
_symmetry.space_group_name_H-M   'P 1'
#
loop_
_entity.id
_entity.type
_entity.pdbx_description
1 polymer ?
#
loop_
_entity_poly.entity_id
_entity_poly.type
_entity_poly.pdbx_seq_one_letter_code
_entity_poly.pdbx_strand_id
1 'polypeptide(L)' 'MKTSIEKACHIAGGQTSLARTLGVSPQAVQQWVTRGRPPSGRCIPIENAVATEVTRFDLRPDVFGNSL' A
#
# COMPACT_ATOMS: atom_id res chain seq x y z
N MET A 1 -0.50 -10.03 12.72
CA MET A 1 -0.77 -8.58 12.61
C MET A 1 -0.85 -8.24 11.13
N LYS A 2 -1.88 -7.50 10.69
CA LYS A 2 -1.96 -7.00 9.30
C LYS A 2 -1.27 -5.65 9.23
N THR A 3 -0.20 -5.55 8.45
CA THR A 3 0.47 -4.30 8.10
C THR A 3 -0.44 -3.37 7.30
N SER A 4 -0.11 -2.08 7.22
CA SER A 4 -0.88 -1.10 6.43
C SER A 4 -0.99 -1.50 4.96
N ILE A 5 0.06 -2.13 4.40
CA ILE A 5 0.05 -2.64 3.03
C ILE A 5 -0.86 -3.86 2.86
N GLU A 6 -0.95 -4.75 3.86
CA GLU A 6 -1.91 -5.87 3.84
C GLU A 6 -3.36 -5.36 3.93
N LYS A 7 -3.61 -4.33 4.75
CA LYS A 7 -4.92 -3.66 4.81
C LYS A 7 -5.28 -3.05 3.45
N ALA A 8 -4.34 -2.35 2.81
CA ALA A 8 -4.56 -1.79 1.48
C ALA A 8 -4.86 -2.88 0.43
N CYS A 9 -4.13 -4.00 0.47
CA CYS A 9 -4.42 -5.15 -0.38
C CYS A 9 -5.83 -5.69 -0.14
N HIS A 10 -6.28 -5.79 1.11
CA HIS A 10 -7.62 -6.26 1.43
C HIS A 10 -8.72 -5.36 0.87
N ILE A 11 -8.61 -4.04 1.07
CA ILE A 11 -9.58 -3.04 0.56
C ILE A 11 -9.64 -3.07 -0.97
N ALA A 12 -8.49 -3.21 -1.62
CA ALA A 12 -8.41 -3.29 -3.08
C ALA A 12 -8.96 -4.61 -3.66
N GLY A 13 -9.34 -5.59 -2.84
CA GLY A 13 -9.82 -6.92 -3.31
C GLY A 13 -8.72 -7.97 -3.50
N GLY A 14 -7.56 -7.77 -2.86
CA GLY A 14 -6.40 -8.67 -2.86
C GLY A 14 -5.16 -8.07 -3.53
N GLN A 15 -4.01 -8.74 -3.36
CA GLN A 15 -2.73 -8.27 -3.91
C GLN A 15 -2.75 -8.14 -5.44
N THR A 16 -3.36 -9.10 -6.14
CA THR A 16 -3.49 -9.07 -7.61
C THR A 16 -4.36 -7.92 -8.09
N SER A 17 -5.45 -7.62 -7.37
CA SER A 17 -6.34 -6.50 -7.71
C SER A 17 -5.62 -5.17 -7.49
N LEU A 18 -4.95 -4.99 -6.35
CA LEU A 18 -4.11 -3.82 -6.10
C LEU A 18 -3.02 -3.67 -7.17
N ALA A 19 -2.36 -4.76 -7.55
CA ALA A 19 -1.32 -4.74 -8.59
C ALA A 19 -1.88 -4.24 -9.94
N ARG A 20 -3.05 -4.75 -10.34
CA ARG A 20 -3.75 -4.33 -11.56
C ARG A 20 -4.10 -2.85 -11.52
N THR A 21 -4.67 -2.37 -10.42
CA THR A 21 -5.02 -0.95 -10.25
C THR A 21 -3.80 -0.04 -10.32
N LEU A 22 -2.66 -0.48 -9.80
CA LEU A 22 -1.41 0.30 -9.76
C LEU A 22 -0.50 0.12 -10.97
N GLY A 23 -0.91 -0.69 -11.95
CA GLY A 23 -0.10 -0.99 -13.14
C GLY A 23 1.25 -1.64 -12.80
N VAL A 24 1.28 -2.56 -11.82
CA VAL A 24 2.48 -3.31 -11.43
C VAL A 24 2.26 -4.81 -11.49
N SER A 25 3.34 -5.56 -11.39
CA SER A 25 3.26 -6.99 -11.24
C SER A 25 2.74 -7.39 -9.85
N PRO A 26 1.96 -8.49 -9.73
CA PRO A 26 1.57 -9.04 -8.43
C PRO A 26 2.78 -9.40 -7.55
N GLN A 27 3.91 -9.80 -8.15
CA GLN A 27 5.14 -10.08 -7.40
C GLN A 27 5.69 -8.82 -6.71
N ALA A 28 5.55 -7.64 -7.31
CA ALA A 28 5.96 -6.39 -6.67
C ALA A 28 5.12 -6.15 -5.40
N VAL A 29 3.80 -6.32 -5.48
CA VAL A 29 2.90 -6.17 -4.31
C VAL A 29 3.22 -7.19 -3.23
N GLN A 30 3.45 -8.46 -3.61
CA GLN A 30 3.87 -9.51 -2.68
C GLN A 30 5.18 -9.14 -1.96
N GLN A 31 6.16 -8.57 -2.66
CA GLN A 31 7.39 -8.09 -2.03
C GLN A 31 7.13 -6.96 -1.03
N TRP A 32 6.19 -6.05 -1.31
CA TRP A 32 5.82 -4.99 -0.38
C TRP A 32 5.17 -5.55 0.88
N VAL A 33 4.28 -6.54 0.73
CA VAL A 33 3.63 -7.25 1.84
C VAL A 33 4.66 -8.00 2.68
N THR A 34 5.56 -8.78 2.06
CA THR A 34 6.64 -9.49 2.76
C THR A 34 7.57 -8.54 3.52
N ARG A 35 7.83 -7.34 2.98
CA ARG A 35 8.62 -6.29 3.66
C ARG A 35 7.80 -5.46 4.66
N GLY A 36 6.50 -5.65 4.71
CA GLY A 36 5.55 -4.88 5.51
C GLY A 36 5.34 -3.42 5.06
N ARG A 37 5.93 -2.99 3.94
CA ARG A 37 5.83 -1.62 3.43
C ARG A 37 6.11 -1.51 1.93
N PRO A 38 5.45 -0.58 1.21
CA PRO A 38 5.76 -0.29 -0.18
C PRO A 38 6.93 0.72 -0.31
N PRO A 39 7.50 0.89 -1.52
CA PRO A 39 8.36 2.02 -1.85
C PRO A 39 7.65 3.36 -1.61
N SER A 40 8.38 4.39 -1.22
CA SER A 40 7.81 5.72 -0.93
C SER A 40 7.02 6.29 -2.12
N GLY A 41 7.56 6.18 -3.33
CA GLY A 41 6.88 6.61 -4.56
C GLY A 41 5.60 5.83 -4.90
N ARG A 42 5.30 4.73 -4.20
CA ARG A 42 4.05 3.97 -4.36
C ARG A 42 2.99 4.31 -3.32
N CYS A 43 3.31 5.08 -2.28
CA CYS A 43 2.39 5.35 -1.18
C CYS A 43 1.16 6.16 -1.61
N ILE A 44 1.36 7.26 -2.35
CA ILE A 44 0.25 8.09 -2.86
C ILE A 44 -0.62 7.31 -3.87
N PRO A 45 -0.06 6.59 -4.86
CA PRO A 45 -0.86 5.71 -5.72
C PRO A 45 -1.70 4.69 -4.94
N ILE A 46 -1.13 4.05 -3.91
CA ILE A 46 -1.86 3.11 -3.05
C ILE A 46 -3.00 3.81 -2.30
N GLU A 47 -2.72 4.96 -1.68
CA GLU A 47 -3.72 5.76 -0.96
C GLU A 47 -4.92 6.13 -1.84
N ASN A 48 -4.66 6.56 -3.07
CA ASN A 48 -5.71 6.86 -4.05
C ASN A 48 -6.49 5.61 -4.48
N ALA A 49 -5.81 4.45 -4.59
CA ALA A 49 -6.43 3.19 -5.00
C ALA A 49 -7.38 2.60 -3.93
N VAL A 50 -7.25 3.01 -2.67
CA VAL A 50 -8.05 2.50 -1.54
C VAL A 50 -8.89 3.59 -0.87
N ALA A 51 -9.24 4.63 -1.62
CA ALA A 51 -10.12 5.71 -1.18
C ALA A 51 -9.75 6.28 0.20
N THR A 52 -8.45 6.50 0.45
CA THR A 52 -7.89 7.06 1.71
C THR A 52 -8.09 6.22 2.99
N GLU A 53 -8.63 5.01 2.91
CA GLU A 53 -8.73 4.10 4.07
C GLU A 53 -7.37 3.60 4.60
N VAL A 54 -6.35 3.70 3.76
CA VAL A 54 -4.93 3.59 4.12
C VAL A 54 -4.22 4.77 3.47
N THR A 55 -3.57 5.59 4.29
CA THR A 55 -2.86 6.80 3.84
C THR A 55 -1.38 6.55 3.62
N ARG A 56 -0.70 7.45 2.91
CA ARG A 56 0.77 7.46 2.83
C ARG A 56 1.45 7.54 4.19
N PHE A 57 0.83 8.19 5.17
CA PHE A 57 1.33 8.27 6.55
C PHE A 57 1.27 6.91 7.25
N ASP A 58 0.24 6.11 6.97
CA ASP A 58 0.13 4.73 7.48
C ASP A 58 1.14 3.78 6.81
N LEU A 59 1.42 3.99 5.52
CA LEU A 59 2.30 3.12 4.73
C LEU A 59 3.78 3.37 5.00
N ARG A 60 4.17 4.64 5.17
CA ARG A 60 5.55 5.10 5.36
C ARG A 60 5.60 6.30 6.31
N PRO A 61 5.33 6.11 7.62
CA PRO A 61 5.47 7.19 8.59
C PRO A 61 6.90 7.72 8.67
N ASP A 62 7.91 6.88 8.33
CA ASP A 62 9.31 7.27 8.23
C ASP A 62 9.63 8.28 7.11
N VAL A 63 8.72 8.45 6.14
CA VAL A 63 8.89 9.37 5.00
C VAL A 63 7.95 10.56 5.09
N PHE A 64 6.69 10.30 5.45
CA PHE A 64 5.63 11.33 5.44
C PHE A 64 5.38 11.94 6.81
N GLY A 65 6.02 11.42 7.87
CA GLY A 65 5.75 11.79 9.26
C GLY A 65 4.48 11.14 9.79
N ASN A 66 4.11 11.50 11.02
CA ASN A 66 2.80 11.16 11.56
C ASN A 66 1.75 12.10 10.98
N SER A 67 0.57 11.56 10.66
CA SER A 67 -0.59 12.42 10.35
C SER A 67 -0.83 13.34 11.55
N LEU A 68 -0.92 14.65 11.29
CA LEU A 68 -1.33 15.66 12.27
C LEU A 68 -2.77 15.39 12.73
#